data_AF-A0A257PLU1-F1
#
_entry.id   AF-A0A257PLU1-F1
#
_cell.length_a   1.000
_cell.length_b   1.000
_cell.length_c   1.000
_cell.angle_alpha   90.00
_cell.angle_beta   90.00
_cell.angle_gamma   90.00
#
_symmetry.space_group_name_H-M   'P 1'
#
loop_
_entity.id
_entity.type
_entity.pdbx_description
1 polymer ?
#
loop_
_entity_poly.entity_id
_entity_poly.type
_entity_poly.pdbx_seq_one_letter_code
_entity_poly.pdbx_strand_id
1 'polypeptide(L)'
;MATRCGDYSPRSKAICTTCVNPGVSNMAMSEQSIQTALDKGRQLDHVQPKAVAVRMAASRMILGFDNGAEVTVPMSLLPAAVATASPQDAAHVVIEGGGHDLYWPPLDEGLYIPDLCARATFGELAQAA
;
A
#
# COMPACT_ATOMS: atom_id res chain seq x y z
N MET A 1 23.68 -2.87 41.00
CA MET A 1 23.43 -1.41 40.84
C MET A 1 23.73 -1.09 39.39
N ALA A 2 22.70 -0.90 38.56
CA ALA A 2 22.81 -0.79 37.11
C ALA A 2 23.30 0.61 36.69
N THR A 3 24.36 0.67 35.89
CA THR A 3 24.89 1.92 35.34
C THR A 3 23.95 2.40 34.23
N ARG A 4 23.36 3.59 34.40
CA ARG A 4 22.47 4.21 33.41
C ARG A 4 23.22 4.52 32.11
N CYS A 5 22.54 4.25 30.99
CA CYS A 5 22.93 4.67 29.65
C CYS A 5 22.76 6.20 29.55
N GLY A 6 23.80 6.97 29.87
CA GLY A 6 23.70 8.43 29.98
C GLY A 6 24.84 9.24 29.36
N ASP A 7 26.00 8.65 29.09
CA ASP A 7 27.18 9.43 28.68
C ASP A 7 27.73 8.95 27.34
N TYR A 8 27.19 9.51 26.25
CA TYR A 8 27.76 9.35 24.91
C TYR A 8 28.95 10.32 24.77
N SER A 9 30.16 9.83 25.02
CA SER A 9 31.40 10.55 24.73
C SER A 9 31.82 10.30 23.27
N PRO A 10 32.01 11.33 22.43
CA PRO A 10 32.31 11.17 21.00
C PRO A 10 33.74 10.67 20.71
N ARG A 11 34.52 10.26 21.72
CA ARG A 11 35.94 9.86 21.58
C ARG A 11 36.24 8.38 21.82
N SER A 12 35.24 7.52 22.07
CA SER A 12 35.46 6.07 22.13
C SER A 12 34.81 5.38 20.93
N LYS A 13 35.63 4.77 20.06
CA LYS A 13 35.20 3.78 19.05
C LYS A 13 34.77 2.46 19.72
N ALA A 14 33.93 2.53 20.75
CA ALA A 14 33.32 1.37 21.36
C ALA A 14 31.86 1.34 20.88
N ILE A 15 31.63 0.59 19.81
CA ILE A 15 30.27 0.27 19.36
C ILE A 15 29.58 -0.43 20.54
N CYS A 16 28.46 0.12 21.00
CA CYS A 16 27.65 -0.45 22.05
C CYS A 16 27.16 -1.83 21.61
N THR A 17 27.78 -2.90 22.12
CA THR A 17 27.41 -4.29 21.81
C THR A 17 26.09 -4.71 22.47
N THR A 18 25.55 -3.91 23.39
CA THR A 18 24.23 -4.16 24.01
C THR A 18 23.07 -3.89 23.04
N CYS A 19 23.28 -3.08 22.00
CA CYS A 19 22.27 -2.80 20.97
C CYS A 19 22.35 -3.75 19.77
N VAL A 20 23.40 -4.59 19.69
CA VAL A 20 23.57 -5.58 18.62
C VAL A 20 23.15 -6.93 19.19
N ASN A 21 22.00 -7.42 18.75
CA ASN A 21 21.50 -8.74 19.11
C ASN A 21 22.22 -9.76 18.21
N PRO A 22 23.16 -10.59 18.73
CA PRO A 22 24.03 -11.44 17.90
C PRO A 22 23.28 -12.58 17.19
N GLY A 23 22.00 -12.80 17.52
CA GLY A 23 21.12 -13.76 16.85
C GLY A 23 20.23 -13.17 15.76
N VAL A 24 20.22 -11.84 15.58
CA VAL A 24 19.53 -11.21 14.46
C VAL A 24 20.57 -11.03 13.37
N SER A 25 20.74 -12.08 12.56
CA SER A 25 21.41 -11.93 11.28
C SER A 25 20.72 -10.76 10.58
N ASN A 26 21.49 -9.75 10.14
CA ASN A 26 21.01 -8.72 9.25
C ASN A 26 20.19 -9.43 8.17
N MET A 27 18.88 -9.26 8.18
CA MET A 27 18.00 -9.85 7.17
C MET A 27 18.17 -9.03 5.90
N ALA A 28 19.36 -9.10 5.32
CA ALA A 28 19.65 -8.59 4.01
C ALA A 28 18.73 -9.36 3.07
N MET A 29 17.74 -8.69 2.49
CA MET A 29 16.94 -9.24 1.41
C MET A 29 17.92 -9.76 0.36
N SER A 30 17.89 -11.07 0.10
CA SER A 30 18.75 -11.68 -0.93
C SER A 30 18.45 -11.04 -2.28
N GLU A 31 19.48 -10.86 -3.12
CA GLU A 31 19.29 -10.49 -4.52
C GLU A 31 18.24 -11.39 -5.21
N GLN A 32 18.23 -12.68 -4.85
CA GLN A 32 17.23 -13.63 -5.35
C GLN A 32 15.79 -13.27 -4.93
N SER A 33 15.57 -12.81 -3.69
CA SER A 33 14.24 -12.38 -3.23
C SER A 33 13.79 -11.09 -3.93
N ILE A 34 14.71 -10.16 -4.17
CA ILE A 34 14.44 -8.94 -4.94
C ILE A 34 14.04 -9.31 -6.36
N GLN A 35 14.83 -10.15 -7.03
CA GLN A 35 14.56 -10.57 -8.40
C GLN A 35 13.23 -11.31 -8.51
N THR A 36 12.93 -12.21 -7.56
CA THR A 36 11.66 -12.95 -7.52
C THR A 36 10.47 -11.99 -7.40
N ALA A 37 10.54 -10.97 -6.55
CA ALA A 37 9.48 -9.98 -6.40
C ALA A 37 9.28 -9.16 -7.70
N LEU A 38 10.37 -8.74 -8.35
CA LEU A 38 10.33 -8.00 -9.61
C LEU A 38 9.74 -8.83 -10.76
N ASP A 39 10.12 -10.10 -10.87
CA ASP A 39 9.55 -11.02 -11.88
C ASP A 39 8.06 -11.22 -11.65
N LYS A 40 7.64 -11.39 -10.39
CA LYS A 40 6.23 -11.54 -10.03
C LYS A 40 5.43 -10.29 -10.37
N GLY A 41 5.97 -9.09 -10.06
CA GLY A 41 5.37 -7.81 -10.43
C GLY A 41 5.16 -7.68 -11.94
N ARG A 42 6.21 -7.96 -12.74
CA ARG A 42 6.12 -7.94 -14.21
C ARG A 42 5.05 -8.89 -14.75
N GLN A 43 4.95 -10.09 -14.19
CA GLN A 43 3.93 -11.06 -14.62
C GLN A 43 2.51 -10.54 -14.34
N LEU A 44 2.28 -9.96 -13.16
CA LEU A 44 0.99 -9.38 -12.79
C LEU A 44 0.63 -8.18 -13.68
N ASP A 45 1.59 -7.29 -13.97
CA ASP A 45 1.41 -6.12 -14.85
C ASP A 45 0.94 -6.47 -16.27
N HIS A 46 1.18 -7.71 -16.72
CA HIS A 46 0.77 -8.18 -18.05
C HIS A 46 -0.63 -8.78 -18.08
N VAL A 47 -1.16 -9.22 -16.93
CA VAL A 47 -2.43 -9.97 -16.86
C VAL A 47 -3.52 -9.23 -16.10
N GLN A 48 -3.15 -8.30 -15.21
CA GLN A 48 -4.10 -7.52 -14.44
C GLN A 48 -4.69 -6.38 -15.28
N PRO A 49 -6.02 -6.19 -15.26
CA PRO A 49 -6.64 -5.02 -15.84
C PRO A 49 -6.15 -3.75 -15.14
N LYS A 50 -5.91 -2.69 -15.92
CA LYS A 50 -5.44 -1.40 -15.39
C LYS A 50 -6.58 -0.41 -15.34
N ALA A 51 -6.73 0.26 -14.20
CA ALA A 51 -7.71 1.35 -14.10
C ALA A 51 -7.26 2.51 -15.00
N VAL A 52 -8.18 2.95 -15.86
CA VAL A 52 -7.98 4.07 -16.78
C VAL A 52 -8.93 5.23 -16.50
N ALA A 53 -9.98 4.98 -15.72
CA ALA A 53 -10.95 5.97 -15.32
C ALA A 53 -11.45 5.70 -13.90
N VAL A 54 -11.69 6.78 -13.16
CA VAL A 54 -12.31 6.75 -11.85
C VAL A 54 -13.34 7.87 -11.76
N ARG A 55 -14.49 7.58 -11.16
CA ARG A 55 -15.53 8.57 -10.90
C ARG A 55 -16.13 8.37 -9.52
N MET A 56 -16.20 9.46 -8.76
CA MET A 56 -16.87 9.50 -7.47
C MET A 56 -18.34 9.92 -7.66
N ALA A 57 -19.23 9.22 -6.98
CA ALA A 57 -20.64 9.57 -6.82
C ALA A 57 -21.00 9.53 -5.33
N ALA A 58 -22.14 10.12 -4.95
CA ALA A 58 -22.52 10.32 -3.55
C ALA A 58 -22.49 9.04 -2.68
N SER A 59 -22.77 7.86 -3.25
CA SER A 59 -22.82 6.59 -2.51
C SER A 59 -21.83 5.53 -2.99
N ARG A 60 -21.05 5.82 -4.04
CA ARG A 60 -20.17 4.82 -4.67
C ARG A 60 -19.07 5.45 -5.51
N MET A 61 -17.98 4.72 -5.67
CA MET A 61 -16.92 4.95 -6.65
C MET A 61 -17.11 3.99 -7.83
N ILE A 62 -16.77 4.45 -9.03
CA ILE A 62 -16.86 3.67 -10.27
C ILE A 62 -15.48 3.68 -10.92
N LEU A 63 -14.92 2.48 -11.12
CA LEU A 63 -13.63 2.25 -11.78
C LEU A 63 -13.85 1.67 -13.17
N GLY A 64 -13.28 2.31 -14.19
CA GLY A 64 -13.22 1.79 -15.55
C GLY A 64 -11.83 1.26 -15.86
N PHE A 65 -11.76 0.06 -16.45
CA PHE A 65 -10.52 -0.64 -16.78
C PHE A 65 -10.23 -0.63 -18.29
N ASP A 66 -8.96 -0.77 -18.65
CA ASP A 66 -8.45 -0.80 -20.03
C ASP A 66 -9.05 -1.93 -20.89
N ASN A 67 -9.48 -3.02 -20.26
CA ASN A 67 -10.19 -4.13 -20.91
C ASN A 67 -11.70 -3.88 -21.11
N GLY A 68 -12.20 -2.68 -20.76
CA GLY A 68 -13.61 -2.30 -20.87
C GLY A 68 -14.50 -2.76 -19.72
N ALA A 69 -13.95 -3.44 -18.70
CA ALA A 69 -14.69 -3.77 -17.49
C ALA A 69 -14.96 -2.52 -16.64
N GLU A 70 -16.06 -2.54 -15.90
CA GLU A 70 -16.39 -1.52 -14.91
C GLU A 70 -16.66 -2.19 -13.55
N VAL A 71 -16.05 -1.65 -12.49
CA VAL A 71 -16.30 -2.08 -11.11
C VAL A 71 -16.87 -0.91 -10.32
N THR A 72 -18.04 -1.11 -9.74
CA THR A 72 -18.66 -0.13 -8.85
C THR A 72 -18.49 -0.58 -7.40
N VAL A 73 -17.93 0.30 -6.57
CA VAL A 73 -17.59 0.03 -5.17
C VAL A 73 -18.35 1.00 -4.26
N PRO A 74 -19.10 0.53 -3.25
CA PRO A 74 -19.76 1.41 -2.29
C PRO A 74 -18.73 2.18 -1.44
N MET A 75 -19.09 3.41 -1.02
CA MET A 75 -18.20 4.26 -0.19
C MET A 75 -17.75 3.57 1.11
N SER A 76 -18.55 2.65 1.64
CA SER A 76 -18.23 1.88 2.85
C SER A 76 -17.05 0.91 2.71
N LEU A 77 -16.60 0.63 1.48
CA LEU A 77 -15.41 -0.18 1.21
C LEU A 77 -14.16 0.67 0.95
N LEU A 78 -14.28 2.00 0.94
CA LEU A 78 -13.13 2.91 0.82
C LEU A 78 -12.52 3.19 2.20
N PRO A 79 -11.27 3.69 2.26
CA PRO A 79 -10.67 4.15 3.51
C PRO A 79 -11.58 5.14 4.26
N ALA A 80 -11.54 5.08 5.59
CA ALA A 80 -12.42 5.91 6.43
C ALA A 80 -12.22 7.41 6.17
N ALA A 81 -10.98 7.84 5.87
CA ALA A 81 -10.67 9.22 5.50
C ALA A 81 -11.43 9.65 4.24
N VAL A 82 -11.49 8.80 3.21
CA VAL A 82 -12.24 9.06 1.96
C VAL A 82 -13.75 9.00 2.20
N ALA A 83 -14.21 8.01 2.97
CA ALA A 83 -15.64 7.79 3.23
C ALA A 83 -16.30 8.92 4.04
N THR A 84 -15.52 9.66 4.84
CA THR A 84 -15.99 10.76 5.68
C THR A 84 -15.57 12.15 5.16
N ALA A 85 -14.78 12.20 4.08
CA ALA A 85 -14.34 13.44 3.46
C ALA A 85 -15.49 14.24 2.84
N SER A 86 -15.22 15.52 2.57
CA SER A 86 -16.12 16.34 1.76
C SER A 86 -16.26 15.74 0.35
N PRO A 87 -17.40 15.90 -0.35
CA PRO A 87 -17.54 15.43 -1.72
C PRO A 87 -16.48 15.99 -2.67
N GLN A 88 -15.97 17.19 -2.38
CA GLN A 88 -14.92 17.84 -3.16
C GLN A 88 -13.58 17.13 -2.98
N ASP A 89 -13.16 16.88 -1.74
CA ASP A 89 -11.88 16.21 -1.46
C ASP A 89 -11.91 14.75 -1.90
N ALA A 90 -13.04 14.06 -1.69
CA ALA A 90 -13.23 12.69 -2.16
C ALA A 90 -13.18 12.60 -3.70
N ALA A 91 -13.66 13.62 -4.41
CA ALA A 91 -13.61 13.67 -5.88
C ALA A 91 -12.20 13.97 -6.43
N HIS A 92 -11.27 14.48 -5.61
CA HIS A 92 -9.87 14.71 -5.99
C HIS A 92 -9.05 13.42 -5.92
N VAL A 93 -9.56 12.36 -6.55
CA VAL A 93 -8.88 11.07 -6.68
C VAL A 93 -8.01 11.06 -7.94
N VAL A 94 -6.81 10.50 -7.82
CA VAL A 94 -5.85 10.32 -8.91
C VAL A 94 -5.56 8.84 -9.06
N ILE A 95 -5.49 8.36 -10.30
CA ILE A 95 -5.01 7.01 -10.61
C ILE A 95 -3.48 7.08 -10.74
N GLU A 96 -2.78 6.28 -9.94
CA GLU A 96 -1.32 6.16 -9.92
C GLU A 96 -0.89 4.70 -10.13
N GLY A 97 0.41 4.42 -9.96
CA GLY A 97 0.94 3.05 -10.03
C GLY A 97 0.75 2.36 -11.38
N GLY A 98 0.60 3.13 -12.47
CA GLY A 98 0.31 2.58 -13.80
C GLY A 98 -1.11 2.01 -13.94
N GLY A 99 -2.06 2.44 -13.09
CA GLY A 99 -3.45 1.96 -13.11
C GLY A 99 -3.79 1.00 -11.97
N HIS A 100 -2.91 0.84 -10.98
CA HIS A 100 -3.10 -0.08 -9.86
C HIS A 100 -3.37 0.60 -8.52
N ASP A 101 -3.15 1.92 -8.42
CA ASP A 101 -3.31 2.66 -7.18
C ASP A 101 -4.28 3.83 -7.37
N LEU A 102 -5.01 4.14 -6.31
CA LEU A 102 -5.75 5.38 -6.14
C LEU A 102 -5.08 6.20 -5.06
N TYR A 103 -4.91 7.49 -5.31
CA TYR A 103 -4.39 8.42 -4.32
C TYR A 103 -5.31 9.64 -4.21
N TRP A 104 -5.58 10.07 -2.99
CA TRP A 104 -6.31 11.30 -2.66
C TRP A 104 -5.34 12.31 -2.05
N PRO A 105 -4.69 13.18 -2.84
CA PRO A 105 -3.70 14.13 -2.34
C PRO A 105 -4.18 15.03 -1.19
N PRO A 106 -5.42 15.56 -1.19
CA PRO A 106 -5.90 16.38 -0.07
C PRO A 106 -6.02 15.61 1.26
N LEU A 107 -6.16 14.29 1.19
CA LEU A 107 -6.37 13.41 2.34
C LEU A 107 -5.10 12.65 2.74
N ASP A 108 -4.06 12.70 1.90
CA ASP A 108 -2.86 11.86 1.99
C ASP A 108 -3.18 10.37 2.16
N GLU A 109 -4.18 9.90 1.42
CA GLU A 109 -4.72 8.54 1.54
C GLU A 109 -4.55 7.77 0.23
N GLY A 110 -4.04 6.54 0.33
CA GLY A 110 -3.77 5.66 -0.79
C GLY A 110 -4.59 4.38 -0.72
N LEU A 111 -4.90 3.79 -1.88
CA LEU A 111 -5.63 2.54 -1.98
C LEU A 111 -5.18 1.72 -3.18
N TYR A 112 -4.73 0.50 -2.92
CA TYR A 112 -4.38 -0.48 -3.95
C TYR A 112 -5.65 -1.09 -4.56
N ILE A 113 -5.83 -0.95 -5.87
CA ILE A 113 -7.03 -1.32 -6.62
C ILE A 113 -7.27 -2.84 -6.62
N PRO A 114 -6.27 -3.71 -6.84
CA PRO A 114 -6.48 -5.15 -6.80
C PRO A 114 -7.03 -5.65 -5.46
N ASP A 115 -6.52 -5.13 -4.33
CA ASP A 115 -7.04 -5.46 -3.00
C ASP A 115 -8.47 -4.97 -2.80
N LEU A 116 -8.79 -3.77 -3.31
CA LEU A 116 -10.16 -3.26 -3.30
C LEU A 116 -11.11 -4.17 -4.07
N CYS A 117 -10.72 -4.59 -5.29
CA CYS A 117 -11.50 -5.48 -6.14
C CYS A 117 -11.68 -6.86 -5.49
N ALA A 118 -10.63 -7.40 -4.88
CA ALA A 118 -10.68 -8.66 -4.15
C ALA A 118 -11.64 -8.55 -2.97
N ARG A 119 -11.55 -7.49 -2.16
CA ARG A 119 -12.47 -7.25 -1.04
C ARG A 119 -13.92 -7.04 -1.49
N ALA A 120 -14.13 -6.32 -2.60
CA ALA A 120 -15.47 -6.08 -3.15
C ALA A 120 -16.14 -7.35 -3.69
N THR A 121 -15.36 -8.33 -4.14
CA THR A 121 -15.87 -9.56 -4.77
C THR A 121 -15.91 -10.74 -3.80
N PHE A 122 -14.86 -10.91 -3.00
CA PHE A 122 -14.66 -12.08 -2.12
C PHE A 122 -14.88 -11.75 -0.64
N GLY A 123 -15.04 -10.48 -0.26
CA GLY A 123 -15.25 -10.08 1.13
C GLY A 123 -14.09 -10.52 2.04
N GLU A 124 -14.40 -11.09 3.21
CA GLU A 124 -13.39 -11.58 4.16
C GLU A 124 -12.52 -12.73 3.62
N LEU A 125 -12.98 -13.43 2.58
CA LEU A 125 -12.20 -14.49 1.93
C LEU A 125 -11.02 -13.94 1.11
N ALA A 126 -10.96 -12.62 0.87
CA ALA A 126 -9.88 -11.99 0.13
C ALA A 126 -8.50 -12.10 0.84
N GLN A 127 -8.46 -12.29 2.16
CA GLN A 127 -7.19 -12.42 2.93
C GLN A 127 -6.50 -13.79 2.77
N ALA A 128 -7.12 -14.73 2.05
CA ALA A 128 -6.67 -16.12 1.97
C ALA A 128 -6.03 -16.50 0.61
N ALA A 129 -5.82 -15.55 -0.30
CA ALA A 129 -5.30 -15.77 -1.66
C ALA A 129 -3.86 -15.27 -1.83
#